data_AF-A0A9W9EMG5-F1
#
_entry.id   AF-A0A9W9EMG5-F1
#
_cell.length_a   1.000
_cell.length_b   1.000
_cell.length_c   1.000
_cell.angle_alpha   90.00
_cell.angle_beta   90.00
_cell.angle_gamma   90.00
#
_symmetry.space_group_name_H-M   'P 1'
#
loop_
_entity.id
_entity.type
_entity.pdbx_description
1 polymer ?
#
loop_
_entity_poly.entity_id
_entity_poly.type
_entity_poly.pdbx_seq_one_letter_code
_entity_poly.pdbx_strand_id
1 'polypeptide(L)'
;MVAFWGALGFADVELPAPLTWGVVKGILLRHFRWWATQADIFNSDGTLNLGYSYANMSLTENYNSPGSPYWCCLSFVPLALPETHPFWAAPEEPYPSDDLPEVVALKYPKHIAVRCGGHSFLLSSGQACHYPVKATQAKYGKFAYSSAFGYSVPTGSYQLEQHAPDSMLALSEDGGEIWQTRRLALDARFEQPDPDGLPTLVSSWNPWPDVEVETILIPPAQENGNWHLRAHRVRTGRALQTSEGAFAIYGCRSDNGRILGPLSNHVDSSEGTVHDMRSALVVSSVGAVGIAELQSGIARTGRIVFADPNSNLLHGRTLLPSLAMNVVPGQECWFVSAVCALPDQNRQRDWRSVWEQKPTIPGWLAKRMQN
;
A
#
# COMPACT_ATOMS: atom_id res chain seq x y z
N MET A 1 -8.13 14.26 1.69
CA MET A 1 -7.99 15.23 2.80
C MET A 1 -9.33 15.30 3.53
N VAL A 2 -9.39 15.12 4.85
CA VAL A 2 -10.68 15.09 5.59
C VAL A 2 -11.41 16.44 5.56
N ALA A 3 -10.68 17.55 5.41
CA ALA A 3 -11.23 18.89 5.41
C ALA A 3 -12.31 19.11 4.34
N PHE A 4 -12.27 18.34 3.25
CA PHE A 4 -13.35 18.31 2.26
C PHE A 4 -14.72 18.06 2.91
N TRP A 5 -14.81 17.11 3.83
CA TRP A 5 -16.07 16.76 4.51
C TRP A 5 -16.55 17.88 5.43
N GLY A 6 -15.62 18.60 6.05
CA GLY A 6 -15.97 19.80 6.83
C GLY A 6 -16.41 20.96 5.95
N ALA A 7 -15.74 21.16 4.81
CA ALA A 7 -16.06 22.19 3.84
C ALA A 7 -17.42 21.95 3.15
N LEU A 8 -17.86 20.69 2.97
CA LEU A 8 -19.21 20.40 2.46
C LEU A 8 -20.30 21.05 3.32
N GLY A 9 -20.16 21.01 4.64
CA GLY A 9 -21.07 21.70 5.56
C GLY A 9 -21.03 23.22 5.35
N PHE A 10 -19.82 23.80 5.31
CA PHE A 10 -19.65 25.25 5.14
C PHE A 10 -20.14 25.77 3.78
N ALA A 11 -20.04 24.95 2.73
CA ALA A 11 -20.49 25.31 1.39
C ALA A 11 -22.01 25.22 1.22
N ASP A 12 -22.74 24.69 2.20
CA ASP A 12 -24.21 24.51 2.20
C ASP A 12 -24.73 23.88 0.89
N VAL A 13 -24.10 22.76 0.50
CA VAL A 13 -24.45 22.01 -0.70
C VAL A 13 -25.38 20.84 -0.39
N GLU A 14 -26.26 20.51 -1.34
CA GLU A 14 -27.06 19.30 -1.28
C GLU A 14 -26.16 18.05 -1.37
N LEU A 15 -26.35 17.12 -0.44
CA LEU A 15 -25.55 15.89 -0.39
C LEU A 15 -26.11 14.86 -1.40
N PRO A 16 -25.28 14.32 -2.31
CA PRO A 16 -25.72 13.24 -3.17
C PRO A 16 -25.84 11.94 -2.36
N ALA A 17 -26.88 11.14 -2.64
CA ALA A 17 -26.99 9.80 -2.07
C ALA A 17 -25.71 8.96 -2.39
N PRO A 18 -25.23 8.12 -1.46
CA PRO A 18 -25.83 7.77 -0.16
C PRO A 18 -25.41 8.69 1.01
N LEU A 19 -24.83 9.87 0.74
CA LEU A 19 -24.35 10.74 1.82
C LEU A 19 -25.52 11.42 2.56
N THR A 20 -25.50 11.31 3.88
CA THR A 20 -26.32 12.08 4.81
C THR A 20 -25.41 12.99 5.65
N TRP A 21 -25.99 13.99 6.34
CA TRP A 21 -25.22 14.79 7.29
C TRP A 21 -24.65 13.95 8.43
N GLY A 22 -25.32 12.87 8.84
CA GLY A 22 -24.81 11.92 9.83
C GLY A 22 -23.58 11.16 9.34
N VAL A 23 -23.55 10.76 8.05
CA VAL A 23 -22.37 10.13 7.42
C VAL A 23 -21.20 11.10 7.36
N VAL A 24 -21.43 12.33 6.89
CA VAL A 24 -20.40 13.38 6.78
C VAL A 24 -19.81 13.70 8.16
N LYS A 25 -20.67 13.87 9.18
CA LYS A 25 -20.28 14.04 10.59
C LYS A 25 -19.44 12.85 11.07
N GLY A 26 -19.89 11.63 10.81
CA GLY A 26 -19.19 10.41 11.20
C GLY A 26 -17.81 10.25 10.58
N ILE A 27 -17.66 10.56 9.29
CA ILE A 27 -16.35 10.52 8.61
C ILE A 27 -15.37 11.47 9.31
N LEU A 28 -15.80 12.70 9.61
CA LEU A 28 -14.95 13.70 10.26
C LEU A 28 -14.61 13.31 11.71
N LEU A 29 -15.60 12.90 12.51
CA LEU A 29 -15.37 12.58 13.93
C LEU A 29 -14.53 11.33 14.11
N ARG A 30 -14.73 10.28 13.31
CA ARG A 30 -13.86 9.09 13.33
C ARG A 30 -12.43 9.42 12.93
N HIS A 31 -12.23 10.35 12.00
CA HIS A 31 -10.89 10.83 11.65
C HIS A 31 -10.18 11.49 12.84
N PHE A 32 -10.85 12.37 13.58
CA PHE A 32 -10.29 12.96 14.80
C PHE A 32 -10.00 11.91 15.87
N ARG A 33 -10.91 10.95 16.07
CA ARG A 33 -10.69 9.85 17.01
C ARG A 33 -9.47 9.01 16.64
N TRP A 34 -9.25 8.73 15.36
CA TRP A 34 -8.05 8.02 14.90
C TRP A 34 -6.77 8.84 15.14
N TRP A 35 -6.76 10.13 14.82
CA TRP A 35 -5.59 10.98 15.10
C TRP A 35 -5.30 11.12 16.60
N ALA A 36 -6.33 11.11 17.45
CA ALA A 36 -6.17 11.13 18.90
C ALA A 36 -5.48 9.87 19.46
N THR A 37 -5.39 8.77 18.69
CA THR A 37 -4.61 7.59 19.10
C THR A 37 -3.15 7.64 18.67
N GLN A 38 -2.75 8.62 17.84
CA GLN A 38 -1.37 8.77 17.38
C GLN A 38 -0.57 9.60 18.39
N ALA A 39 -0.11 8.97 19.47
CA ALA A 39 0.55 9.67 20.58
C ALA A 39 1.89 10.33 20.18
N ASP A 40 2.57 9.80 19.17
CA ASP A 40 3.93 10.21 18.77
C ASP A 40 3.95 11.38 17.77
N ILE A 41 2.81 12.04 17.51
CA ILE A 41 2.71 13.18 16.57
C ILE A 41 3.05 14.53 17.21
N PHE A 42 3.27 14.55 18.53
CA PHE A 42 3.56 15.77 19.29
C PHE A 42 5.05 15.84 19.66
N ASN A 43 5.61 17.04 19.62
CA ASN A 43 6.86 17.39 20.29
C ASN A 43 6.63 17.49 21.80
N SER A 44 7.72 17.56 22.57
CA SER A 44 7.66 17.68 24.03
C SER A 44 6.99 18.97 24.53
N ASP A 45 6.89 20.00 23.70
CA ASP A 45 6.19 21.25 23.98
C ASP A 45 4.69 21.22 23.59
N GLY A 46 4.20 20.07 23.11
CA GLY A 46 2.81 19.88 22.68
C GLY A 46 2.51 20.35 21.26
N THR A 47 3.50 20.83 20.50
CA THR A 47 3.32 21.19 19.09
C THR A 47 3.35 19.96 18.18
N LEU A 48 2.70 20.03 17.01
CA LEU A 48 2.77 18.94 16.02
C LEU A 48 4.18 18.83 15.41
N ASN A 49 4.68 17.61 15.24
CA ASN A 49 5.96 17.33 14.62
C ASN A 49 5.86 17.14 13.09
N LEU A 50 7.02 17.13 12.42
CA LEU A 50 7.12 16.81 11.00
C LEU A 50 7.14 15.28 10.84
N GLY A 51 6.13 14.74 10.14
CA GLY A 51 6.01 13.30 9.92
C GLY A 51 4.58 12.91 9.55
N TYR A 52 4.16 11.74 10.02
CA TYR A 52 2.77 11.27 9.87
C TYR A 52 2.20 10.75 11.20
N SER A 53 2.38 9.46 11.55
CA SER A 53 1.96 8.95 12.88
C SER A 53 3.02 9.16 13.97
N TYR A 54 4.23 9.54 13.56
CA TYR A 54 5.36 9.89 14.41
C TYR A 54 6.30 10.83 13.64
N ALA A 55 7.28 11.42 14.33
CA ALA A 55 8.28 12.29 13.72
C ALA A 55 9.12 11.54 12.65
N ASN A 56 9.05 11.99 11.39
CA ASN A 56 9.73 11.35 10.27
C ASN A 56 10.18 12.37 9.21
N MET A 57 11.48 12.67 9.21
CA MET A 57 12.07 13.62 8.26
C MET A 57 12.22 13.06 6.83
N SER A 58 12.28 11.73 6.65
CA SER A 58 12.37 11.12 5.32
C SER A 58 11.12 11.38 4.47
N LEU A 59 9.99 11.67 5.11
CA LEU A 59 8.74 12.01 4.45
C LEU A 59 8.69 13.47 3.97
N THR A 60 9.48 14.36 4.56
CA THR A 60 9.42 15.81 4.29
C THR A 60 9.90 16.18 2.90
N GLU A 61 9.45 17.33 2.42
CA GLU A 61 9.88 18.01 1.21
C GLU A 61 10.62 19.32 1.53
N ASN A 62 11.26 19.90 0.52
CA ASN A 62 11.99 21.17 0.64
C ASN A 62 11.13 22.38 1.04
N TYR A 63 9.80 22.28 0.92
CA TYR A 63 8.86 23.32 1.31
C TYR A 63 8.21 23.08 2.68
N ASN A 64 8.51 21.97 3.36
CA ASN A 64 7.96 21.72 4.69
C ASN A 64 8.64 22.58 5.75
N SER A 65 7.84 23.07 6.69
CA SER A 65 8.24 23.90 7.82
C SER A 65 7.45 23.49 9.06
N PRO A 66 7.81 23.96 10.28
CA PRO A 66 7.03 23.67 11.50
C PRO A 66 5.56 24.08 11.42
N GLY A 67 5.18 24.99 10.50
CA GLY A 67 3.79 25.35 10.24
C GLY A 67 3.02 24.36 9.34
N SER A 68 3.71 23.46 8.63
CA SER A 68 3.09 22.52 7.67
C SER A 68 2.07 21.58 8.30
N PRO A 69 2.30 20.97 9.49
CA PRO A 69 1.31 20.09 10.10
C PRO A 69 -0.01 20.80 10.45
N TYR A 70 0.03 22.11 10.73
CA TYR A 70 -1.15 22.91 11.11
C TYR A 70 -2.12 23.16 9.95
N TRP A 71 -1.81 22.72 8.72
CA TRP A 71 -2.83 22.57 7.68
C TRP A 71 -3.96 21.62 8.09
N CYS A 72 -3.74 20.76 9.10
CA CYS A 72 -4.80 19.98 9.74
C CYS A 72 -5.95 20.86 10.27
N CYS A 73 -5.71 22.14 10.60
CA CYS A 73 -6.73 23.08 11.07
C CYS A 73 -7.88 23.26 10.07
N LEU A 74 -7.67 23.00 8.77
CA LEU A 74 -8.74 23.02 7.77
C LEU A 74 -9.86 22.00 8.06
N SER A 75 -9.58 20.94 8.83
CA SER A 75 -10.61 19.98 9.25
C SER A 75 -11.62 20.56 10.24
N PHE A 76 -11.33 21.70 10.87
CA PHE A 76 -12.20 22.38 11.83
C PHE A 76 -13.15 23.42 11.20
N VAL A 77 -13.16 23.54 9.87
CA VAL A 77 -14.08 24.42 9.12
C VAL A 77 -15.55 24.34 9.60
N PRO A 78 -16.10 23.17 9.96
CA PRO A 78 -17.47 23.07 10.48
C PRO A 78 -17.77 23.89 11.74
N LEU A 79 -16.76 24.32 12.52
CA LEU A 79 -16.96 25.17 13.69
C LEU A 79 -17.51 26.55 13.33
N ALA A 80 -17.44 26.96 12.06
CA ALA A 80 -18.06 28.19 11.57
C ALA A 80 -19.59 28.05 11.33
N LEU A 81 -20.13 26.82 11.39
CA LEU A 81 -21.56 26.57 11.16
C LEU A 81 -22.39 26.92 12.41
N PRO A 82 -23.65 27.40 12.25
CA PRO A 82 -24.58 27.56 13.36
C PRO A 82 -24.82 26.23 14.10
N GLU A 83 -25.04 26.29 15.41
CA GLU A 83 -25.36 25.10 16.23
C GLU A 83 -26.55 24.30 15.70
N THR A 84 -27.50 24.98 15.05
CA THR A 84 -28.70 24.39 14.44
C THR A 84 -28.47 23.75 13.07
N HIS A 85 -27.29 23.87 12.48
CA HIS A 85 -27.00 23.33 11.15
C HIS A 85 -27.17 21.79 11.13
N PRO A 86 -27.73 21.19 10.05
CA PRO A 86 -27.93 19.73 9.96
C PRO A 86 -26.69 18.88 10.25
N PHE A 87 -25.50 19.35 9.85
CA PHE A 87 -24.22 18.72 10.22
C PHE A 87 -24.08 18.49 11.74
N TRP A 88 -24.48 19.47 12.57
CA TRP A 88 -24.41 19.35 14.02
C TRP A 88 -25.63 18.63 14.61
N ALA A 89 -26.82 18.94 14.11
CA ALA A 89 -28.09 18.40 14.59
C ALA A 89 -28.28 16.90 14.28
N ALA A 90 -27.72 16.38 13.19
CA ALA A 90 -27.85 14.98 12.82
C ALA A 90 -27.10 14.05 13.79
N PRO A 91 -27.64 12.85 14.09
CA PRO A 91 -26.88 11.81 14.79
C PRO A 91 -25.69 11.37 13.94
N GLU A 92 -24.63 10.86 14.59
CA GLU A 92 -23.50 10.28 13.86
C GLU A 92 -23.92 8.95 13.23
N GLU A 93 -23.64 8.77 11.93
CA GLU A 93 -23.93 7.54 11.19
C GLU A 93 -22.62 6.79 10.82
N PRO A 94 -22.69 5.45 10.60
CA PRO A 94 -21.56 4.65 10.16
C PRO A 94 -21.04 5.07 8.78
N TYR A 95 -19.89 4.54 8.37
CA TYR A 95 -19.45 4.66 6.98
C TYR A 95 -20.40 3.81 6.11
N PRO A 96 -20.92 4.31 4.98
CA PRO A 96 -21.93 3.62 4.18
C PRO A 96 -21.28 2.53 3.31
N SER A 97 -20.67 1.52 3.95
CA SER A 97 -19.95 0.44 3.27
C SER A 97 -20.86 -0.36 2.34
N ASP A 98 -22.10 -0.62 2.76
CA ASP A 98 -23.05 -1.47 2.02
C ASP A 98 -23.53 -0.83 0.71
N ASP A 99 -23.47 0.51 0.62
CA ASP A 99 -23.88 1.28 -0.56
C ASP A 99 -22.72 1.55 -1.53
N LEU A 100 -21.49 1.17 -1.16
CA LEU A 100 -20.29 1.45 -1.94
C LEU A 100 -19.76 0.17 -2.60
N PRO A 101 -19.39 0.21 -3.88
CA PRO A 101 -18.76 -0.95 -4.50
C PRO A 101 -17.42 -1.24 -3.83
N GLU A 102 -17.14 -2.53 -3.61
CA GLU A 102 -15.86 -2.96 -3.05
C GLU A 102 -14.69 -2.59 -3.97
N VAL A 103 -14.87 -2.73 -5.29
CA VAL A 103 -13.85 -2.43 -6.30
C VAL A 103 -14.37 -1.38 -7.28
N VAL A 104 -13.65 -0.26 -7.39
CA VAL A 104 -14.05 0.88 -8.23
C VAL A 104 -12.87 1.40 -9.07
N ALA A 105 -13.05 1.44 -10.39
CA ALA A 105 -12.10 2.12 -11.27
C ALA A 105 -12.25 3.64 -11.20
N LEU A 106 -11.16 4.33 -10.84
CA LEU A 106 -11.06 5.78 -10.85
C LEU A 106 -10.38 6.22 -12.15
N LYS A 107 -11.20 6.52 -13.16
CA LYS A 107 -10.78 6.73 -14.57
C LYS A 107 -9.66 7.75 -14.75
N TYR A 108 -9.76 8.89 -14.07
CA TYR A 108 -8.84 10.02 -14.24
C TYR A 108 -7.48 9.80 -13.56
N PRO A 109 -7.40 9.42 -12.27
CA PRO A 109 -6.11 9.17 -11.65
C PRO A 109 -5.46 7.84 -12.07
N LYS A 110 -6.17 7.00 -12.83
CA LYS A 110 -5.77 5.60 -13.17
C LYS A 110 -5.51 4.78 -11.92
N HIS A 111 -6.47 4.80 -11.01
CA HIS A 111 -6.47 3.97 -9.80
C HIS A 111 -7.61 2.96 -9.83
N ILE A 112 -7.45 1.87 -9.12
CA ILE A 112 -8.56 1.01 -8.68
C ILE A 112 -8.63 1.14 -7.17
N ALA A 113 -9.74 1.67 -6.65
CA ALA A 113 -10.02 1.70 -5.23
C ALA A 113 -10.63 0.37 -4.79
N VAL A 114 -10.09 -0.21 -3.72
CA VAL A 114 -10.49 -1.50 -3.18
C VAL A 114 -10.87 -1.33 -1.71
N ARG A 115 -12.02 -1.88 -1.29
CA ARG A 115 -12.61 -1.78 0.05
C ARG A 115 -13.05 -3.14 0.59
N CYS A 116 -12.23 -4.17 0.38
CA CYS A 116 -12.46 -5.52 0.89
C CYS A 116 -11.25 -5.98 1.73
N GLY A 117 -11.36 -7.13 2.39
CA GLY A 117 -10.25 -7.69 3.18
C GLY A 117 -9.93 -6.91 4.47
N GLY A 118 -10.90 -6.15 5.00
CA GLY A 118 -10.75 -5.43 6.27
C GLY A 118 -9.92 -4.14 6.21
N HIS A 119 -9.55 -3.66 5.02
CA HIS A 119 -9.01 -2.31 4.82
C HIS A 119 -9.47 -1.69 3.50
N SER A 120 -9.06 -0.44 3.28
CA SER A 120 -9.12 0.17 1.97
C SER A 120 -7.71 0.35 1.40
N PHE A 121 -7.52 0.03 0.14
CA PHE A 121 -6.27 0.27 -0.56
C PHE A 121 -6.52 0.70 -2.01
N LEU A 122 -5.48 1.24 -2.63
CA LEU A 122 -5.48 1.64 -4.02
C LEU A 122 -4.52 0.76 -4.79
N LEU A 123 -4.90 0.29 -5.98
CA LEU A 123 -3.96 -0.08 -7.03
C LEU A 123 -3.71 1.16 -7.90
N SER A 124 -2.45 1.47 -8.20
CA SER A 124 -2.07 2.75 -8.83
C SER A 124 -1.20 2.55 -10.07
N SER A 125 -1.52 3.26 -11.16
CA SER A 125 -0.69 3.26 -12.38
C SER A 125 -0.69 4.56 -13.19
N GLY A 126 -1.14 5.72 -12.69
CA GLY A 126 -1.15 6.94 -13.53
C GLY A 126 -0.80 8.25 -12.85
N GLN A 127 -0.27 8.20 -11.62
CA GLN A 127 0.18 9.41 -10.94
C GLN A 127 1.69 9.56 -11.08
N ALA A 128 2.12 10.77 -11.38
CA ALA A 128 3.52 11.18 -11.33
C ALA A 128 3.55 12.68 -11.00
N CYS A 129 4.52 13.08 -10.18
CA CYS A 129 4.72 14.50 -9.93
C CYS A 129 5.40 15.15 -11.14
N HIS A 130 4.90 16.31 -11.59
CA HIS A 130 5.45 17.03 -12.74
C HIS A 130 6.73 17.83 -12.41
N TYR A 131 7.11 17.91 -11.14
CA TYR A 131 8.33 18.55 -10.66
C TYR A 131 9.11 17.63 -9.70
N PRO A 132 10.41 17.88 -9.47
CA PRO A 132 11.22 17.07 -8.57
C PRO A 132 10.74 17.17 -7.12
N VAL A 133 10.44 16.02 -6.54
CA VAL A 133 10.07 15.82 -5.12
C VAL A 133 10.87 14.66 -4.55
N LYS A 134 11.17 14.68 -3.26
CA LYS A 134 11.88 13.58 -2.60
C LYS A 134 11.08 12.30 -2.66
N ALA A 135 11.79 11.18 -2.86
CA ALA A 135 11.18 9.84 -2.88
C ALA A 135 9.98 9.71 -3.84
N THR A 136 10.04 10.36 -5.02
CA THR A 136 8.93 10.41 -5.99
C THR A 136 8.42 9.01 -6.39
N GLN A 137 9.31 8.02 -6.51
CA GLN A 137 8.96 6.61 -6.76
C GLN A 137 8.03 6.07 -5.68
N ALA A 138 8.34 6.32 -4.41
CA ALA A 138 7.52 5.86 -3.30
C ALA A 138 6.21 6.64 -3.17
N LYS A 139 6.24 7.96 -3.38
CA LYS A 139 5.07 8.84 -3.18
C LYS A 139 4.04 8.74 -4.31
N TYR A 140 4.47 8.44 -5.54
CA TYR A 140 3.59 8.43 -6.72
C TYR A 140 3.68 7.16 -7.58
N GLY A 141 4.78 6.41 -7.48
CA GLY A 141 5.10 5.32 -8.40
C GLY A 141 4.71 3.91 -7.95
N LYS A 142 4.23 3.72 -6.71
CA LYS A 142 3.90 2.38 -6.19
C LYS A 142 2.74 1.72 -6.91
N PHE A 143 2.75 0.40 -6.90
CA PHE A 143 1.64 -0.39 -7.44
C PHE A 143 0.43 -0.39 -6.52
N ALA A 144 0.64 -0.26 -5.21
CA ALA A 144 -0.43 -0.21 -4.23
C ALA A 144 -0.14 0.74 -3.05
N TYR A 145 -1.20 1.29 -2.47
CA TYR A 145 -1.18 2.12 -1.25
C TYR A 145 -2.27 1.66 -0.29
N SER A 146 -1.92 1.28 0.94
CA SER A 146 -2.86 0.75 1.93
C SER A 146 -3.16 1.77 3.03
N SER A 147 -4.44 1.91 3.39
CA SER A 147 -4.84 2.73 4.54
C SER A 147 -4.44 2.12 5.88
N ALA A 148 -4.24 0.79 5.93
CA ALA A 148 -3.89 0.07 7.16
C ALA A 148 -2.38 -0.09 7.38
N PHE A 149 -1.60 -0.17 6.29
CA PHE A 149 -0.16 -0.43 6.34
C PHE A 149 0.69 0.78 5.93
N GLY A 150 0.04 1.84 5.44
CA GLY A 150 0.73 3.01 4.93
C GLY A 150 1.61 2.63 3.73
N TYR A 151 2.71 3.36 3.58
CA TYR A 151 3.71 3.13 2.56
C TYR A 151 5.09 3.55 3.09
N SER A 152 6.17 2.93 2.62
CA SER A 152 7.53 3.33 2.97
C SER A 152 8.14 4.32 1.98
N VAL A 153 8.98 5.22 2.49
CA VAL A 153 9.87 6.09 1.73
C VAL A 153 11.32 5.67 2.00
N PRO A 154 12.22 5.78 1.00
CA PRO A 154 13.63 5.49 1.22
C PRO A 154 14.26 6.38 2.31
N THR A 155 15.09 5.79 3.16
CA THR A 155 15.95 6.50 4.13
C THR A 155 17.31 6.85 3.53
N GLY A 156 17.67 6.20 2.42
CA GLY A 156 18.89 6.37 1.65
C GLY A 156 18.77 5.68 0.29
N SER A 157 19.88 5.62 -0.45
CA SER A 157 19.93 5.02 -1.78
C SER A 157 20.70 3.71 -1.85
N TYR A 158 21.37 3.29 -0.76
CA TYR A 158 22.27 2.15 -0.74
C TYR A 158 21.60 0.93 -0.13
N GLN A 159 21.58 -0.17 -0.88
CA GLN A 159 20.96 -1.44 -0.55
C GLN A 159 19.43 -1.37 -0.41
N LEU A 160 18.84 -2.54 -0.28
CA LEU A 160 17.40 -2.74 -0.36
C LEU A 160 16.69 -2.26 0.92
N GLU A 161 17.37 -2.34 2.05
CA GLU A 161 16.92 -1.96 3.39
C GLU A 161 16.68 -0.45 3.47
N GLN A 162 17.59 0.37 2.93
CA GLN A 162 17.42 1.82 2.83
C GLN A 162 16.36 2.21 1.80
N HIS A 163 16.28 1.45 0.70
CA HIS A 163 15.33 1.74 -0.37
C HIS A 163 13.88 1.41 0.01
N ALA A 164 13.67 0.36 0.83
CA ALA A 164 12.38 -0.11 1.35
C ALA A 164 11.25 -0.13 0.30
N PRO A 165 11.38 -0.87 -0.83
CA PRO A 165 10.43 -0.81 -1.95
C PRO A 165 9.16 -1.63 -1.73
N ASP A 166 8.38 -1.30 -0.70
CA ASP A 166 7.06 -1.87 -0.51
C ASP A 166 6.13 -1.48 -1.67
N SER A 167 5.30 -2.45 -2.07
CA SER A 167 4.36 -2.35 -3.18
C SER A 167 5.01 -1.99 -4.51
N MET A 168 6.27 -2.39 -4.72
CA MET A 168 7.05 -2.13 -5.95
C MET A 168 7.89 -3.35 -6.36
N LEU A 169 8.24 -3.39 -7.65
CA LEU A 169 9.28 -4.24 -8.22
C LEU A 169 10.54 -3.38 -8.33
N ALA A 170 11.55 -3.70 -7.54
CA ALA A 170 12.85 -3.08 -7.55
C ALA A 170 13.83 -3.92 -8.37
N LEU A 171 14.66 -3.25 -9.17
CA LEU A 171 15.66 -3.85 -10.04
C LEU A 171 17.04 -3.25 -9.74
N SER A 172 18.08 -4.07 -9.71
CA SER A 172 19.47 -3.66 -9.50
C SER A 172 20.36 -4.32 -10.56
N GLU A 173 21.33 -3.57 -11.08
CA GLU A 173 22.32 -4.06 -12.05
C GLU A 173 23.73 -4.26 -11.45
N ASP A 174 23.92 -3.86 -10.19
CA ASP A 174 25.21 -3.65 -9.54
C ASP A 174 25.40 -4.53 -8.30
N GLY A 175 24.83 -5.73 -8.30
CA GLY A 175 24.99 -6.65 -7.17
C GLY A 175 24.17 -6.27 -5.94
N GLY A 176 23.14 -5.43 -6.10
CA GLY A 176 22.19 -5.08 -5.05
C GLY A 176 22.57 -3.84 -4.27
N GLU A 177 23.56 -3.07 -4.76
CA GLU A 177 23.98 -1.82 -4.16
C GLU A 177 22.97 -0.71 -4.40
N ILE A 178 22.50 -0.50 -5.62
CA ILE A 178 21.52 0.52 -5.97
C ILE A 178 20.31 -0.11 -6.65
N TRP A 179 19.12 0.34 -6.23
CA TRP A 179 17.85 -0.17 -6.71
C TRP A 179 17.04 0.89 -7.45
N GLN A 180 16.53 0.54 -8.63
CA GLN A 180 15.59 1.31 -9.41
C GLN A 180 14.16 0.78 -9.23
N THR A 181 13.21 1.69 -9.05
CA THR A 181 11.78 1.40 -8.96
C THR A 181 11.01 2.32 -9.90
N ARG A 182 9.76 1.96 -10.20
CA ARG A 182 8.91 2.72 -11.12
C ARG A 182 8.72 4.15 -10.62
N ARG A 183 9.32 5.11 -11.33
CA ARG A 183 9.09 6.55 -11.13
C ARG A 183 7.92 7.08 -11.94
N LEU A 184 7.85 6.69 -13.21
CA LEU A 184 6.87 7.13 -14.18
C LEU A 184 6.22 5.90 -14.78
N ALA A 185 4.89 5.84 -14.75
CA ALA A 185 4.12 4.86 -15.49
C ALA A 185 3.84 5.39 -16.90
N LEU A 186 4.19 4.59 -17.90
CA LEU A 186 3.93 4.81 -19.31
C LEU A 186 2.70 4.00 -19.72
N ASP A 187 1.97 4.49 -20.72
CA ASP A 187 0.82 3.80 -21.34
C ASP A 187 -0.23 3.26 -20.36
N ALA A 188 -0.42 3.99 -19.26
CA ALA A 188 -1.33 3.66 -18.17
C ALA A 188 -2.79 3.60 -18.63
N ARG A 189 -3.37 2.41 -18.57
CA ARG A 189 -4.73 2.15 -19.07
C ARG A 189 -5.47 1.13 -18.22
N PHE A 190 -6.78 1.17 -18.33
CA PHE A 190 -7.63 0.09 -17.86
C PHE A 190 -7.77 -0.94 -18.98
N GLU A 191 -7.69 -2.21 -18.62
CA GLU A 191 -8.09 -3.31 -19.48
C GLU A 191 -9.21 -4.08 -18.78
N GLN A 192 -10.11 -4.68 -19.55
CA GLN A 192 -11.16 -5.55 -19.03
C GLN A 192 -11.09 -6.87 -19.83
N PRO A 193 -10.27 -7.83 -19.36
CA PRO A 193 -9.98 -9.05 -20.12
C PRO A 193 -11.18 -10.01 -20.24
N ASP A 194 -12.16 -9.85 -19.36
CA ASP A 194 -13.40 -10.62 -19.30
C ASP A 194 -14.58 -9.63 -19.28
N PRO A 195 -15.58 -9.74 -20.17
CA PRO A 195 -16.75 -8.84 -20.21
C PRO A 195 -17.45 -8.65 -18.87
N ASP A 196 -17.49 -9.70 -18.03
CA ASP A 196 -18.11 -9.68 -16.71
C ASP A 196 -17.08 -9.55 -15.56
N GLY A 197 -15.80 -9.41 -15.92
CA GLY A 197 -14.70 -9.32 -14.97
C GLY A 197 -14.42 -7.91 -14.44
N LEU A 198 -13.64 -7.86 -13.36
CA LEU A 198 -13.17 -6.60 -12.78
C LEU A 198 -12.16 -5.88 -13.68
N PRO A 199 -12.11 -4.54 -13.67
CA PRO A 199 -11.11 -3.79 -14.41
C PRO A 199 -9.70 -4.08 -13.86
N THR A 200 -8.73 -4.22 -14.76
CA THR A 200 -7.30 -4.32 -14.44
C THR A 200 -6.58 -3.04 -14.86
N LEU A 201 -5.44 -2.75 -14.24
CA LEU A 201 -4.59 -1.63 -14.61
C LEU A 201 -3.32 -2.14 -15.28
N VAL A 202 -3.02 -1.63 -16.47
CA VAL A 202 -1.80 -1.96 -17.20
C VAL A 202 -0.98 -0.70 -17.41
N SER A 203 0.33 -0.81 -17.20
CA SER A 203 1.29 0.26 -17.49
C SER A 203 2.67 -0.31 -17.77
N SER A 204 3.48 0.41 -18.53
CA SER A 204 4.89 0.10 -18.75
C SER A 204 5.79 1.07 -18.00
N TRP A 205 7.06 0.72 -17.84
CA TRP A 205 8.11 1.64 -17.38
C TRP A 205 9.49 1.12 -17.78
N ASN A 206 10.46 2.02 -17.85
CA ASN A 206 11.82 1.75 -18.29
C ASN A 206 12.81 2.27 -17.24
N PRO A 207 13.42 1.40 -16.42
CA PRO A 207 14.45 1.82 -15.48
C PRO A 207 15.78 2.15 -16.18
N TRP A 208 16.06 1.49 -17.30
CA TRP A 208 17.18 1.76 -18.19
C TRP A 208 16.72 1.69 -19.67
N PRO A 209 17.49 2.23 -20.64
CA PRO A 209 17.11 2.23 -22.05
C PRO A 209 16.87 0.85 -22.68
N ASP A 210 17.50 -0.20 -22.16
CA ASP A 210 17.45 -1.60 -22.61
C ASP A 210 16.64 -2.50 -21.66
N VAL A 211 15.91 -1.91 -20.71
CA VAL A 211 15.04 -2.63 -19.78
C VAL A 211 13.62 -2.11 -19.92
N GLU A 212 12.69 -3.01 -20.22
CA GLU A 212 11.26 -2.73 -20.32
C GLU A 212 10.51 -3.61 -19.32
N VAL A 213 9.61 -3.00 -18.56
CA VAL A 213 8.73 -3.70 -17.63
C VAL A 213 7.30 -3.30 -17.92
N GLU A 214 6.47 -4.25 -18.34
CA GLU A 214 5.01 -4.10 -18.33
C GLU A 214 4.46 -4.66 -17.02
N THR A 215 3.66 -3.89 -16.30
CA THR A 215 3.00 -4.27 -15.06
C THR A 215 1.49 -4.30 -15.25
N ILE A 216 0.87 -5.39 -14.83
CA ILE A 216 -0.59 -5.57 -14.75
C ILE A 216 -0.99 -5.72 -13.29
N LEU A 217 -1.91 -4.87 -12.82
CA LEU A 217 -2.45 -4.90 -11.47
C LEU A 217 -3.90 -5.40 -11.53
N ILE A 218 -4.20 -6.44 -10.77
CA ILE A 218 -5.49 -7.11 -10.78
C ILE A 218 -6.08 -7.01 -9.35
N PRO A 219 -7.26 -6.40 -9.20
CA PRO A 219 -7.92 -6.29 -7.89
C PRO A 219 -8.33 -7.66 -7.34
N PRO A 220 -8.66 -7.75 -6.05
CA PRO A 220 -9.19 -8.98 -5.46
C PRO A 220 -10.46 -9.46 -6.15
N ALA A 221 -10.56 -10.78 -6.31
CA ALA A 221 -11.81 -11.45 -6.64
C ALA A 221 -12.67 -11.63 -5.38
N GLN A 222 -13.98 -11.83 -5.55
CA GLN A 222 -14.94 -11.92 -4.46
C GLN A 222 -14.60 -13.04 -3.47
N GLU A 223 -14.15 -14.19 -3.98
CA GLU A 223 -13.75 -15.36 -3.20
C GLU A 223 -12.43 -15.16 -2.43
N ASN A 224 -11.60 -14.19 -2.82
CA ASN A 224 -10.24 -13.97 -2.31
C ASN A 224 -10.00 -12.50 -1.92
N GLY A 225 -10.93 -11.88 -1.19
CA GLY A 225 -10.95 -10.44 -0.91
C GLY A 225 -9.71 -9.85 -0.18
N ASN A 226 -8.82 -10.69 0.36
CA ASN A 226 -7.56 -10.26 1.00
C ASN A 226 -6.35 -10.27 0.05
N TRP A 227 -6.56 -10.67 -1.22
CA TRP A 227 -5.50 -10.91 -2.18
C TRP A 227 -5.65 -10.03 -3.42
N HIS A 228 -4.59 -9.33 -3.80
CA HIS A 228 -4.50 -8.74 -5.14
C HIS A 228 -3.34 -9.37 -5.91
N LEU A 229 -3.40 -9.35 -7.24
CA LEU A 229 -2.34 -9.89 -8.09
C LEU A 229 -1.56 -8.78 -8.79
N ARG A 230 -0.28 -9.07 -9.01
CA ARG A 230 0.63 -8.25 -9.80
C ARG A 230 1.33 -9.16 -10.78
N ALA A 231 1.23 -8.85 -12.07
CA ALA A 231 1.99 -9.53 -13.11
C ALA A 231 2.99 -8.55 -13.73
N HIS A 232 4.23 -8.99 -13.92
CA HIS A 232 5.28 -8.20 -14.54
C HIS A 232 5.87 -8.97 -15.71
N ARG A 233 5.87 -8.37 -16.90
CA ARG A 233 6.64 -8.86 -18.05
C ARG A 233 7.91 -8.03 -18.15
N VAL A 234 9.06 -8.65 -17.90
CA VAL A 234 10.37 -8.00 -17.88
C VAL A 234 11.18 -8.45 -19.09
N ARG A 235 11.62 -7.49 -19.90
CA ARG A 235 12.56 -7.70 -21.02
C ARG A 235 13.83 -6.90 -20.69
N THR A 236 14.99 -7.54 -20.74
CA THR A 236 16.24 -6.89 -20.32
C THR A 236 17.44 -7.25 -21.21
N GLY A 237 18.21 -6.23 -21.61
CA GLY A 237 19.51 -6.38 -22.26
C GLY A 237 20.69 -6.59 -21.29
N ARG A 238 20.44 -6.56 -19.97
CA ARG A 238 21.46 -6.66 -18.92
C ARG A 238 21.07 -7.67 -17.83
N ALA A 239 22.06 -8.08 -17.05
CA ALA A 239 21.85 -8.93 -15.88
C ALA A 239 21.23 -8.08 -14.77
N LEU A 240 20.18 -8.58 -14.13
CA LEU A 240 19.46 -7.85 -13.10
C LEU A 240 19.20 -8.73 -11.88
N GLN A 241 19.27 -8.13 -10.70
CA GLN A 241 18.66 -8.66 -9.49
C GLN A 241 17.30 -8.00 -9.30
N THR A 242 16.33 -8.78 -8.84
CA THR A 242 14.96 -8.32 -8.62
C THR A 242 14.56 -8.45 -7.16
N SER A 243 13.74 -7.52 -6.69
CA SER A 243 13.04 -7.61 -5.40
C SER A 243 11.64 -7.05 -5.54
N GLU A 244 10.61 -7.85 -5.28
CA GLU A 244 9.23 -7.35 -5.25
C GLU A 244 8.68 -7.39 -3.83
N GLY A 245 8.33 -6.22 -3.29
CA GLY A 245 7.80 -6.08 -1.94
C GLY A 245 6.27 -6.19 -1.88
N ALA A 246 5.75 -6.82 -0.83
CA ALA A 246 4.35 -6.73 -0.40
C ALA A 246 4.06 -5.33 0.20
N PHE A 247 3.13 -5.21 1.14
CA PHE A 247 3.11 -4.06 2.05
C PHE A 247 4.18 -4.22 3.15
N ALA A 248 4.74 -3.12 3.64
CA ALA A 248 5.53 -3.15 4.87
C ALA A 248 4.59 -3.27 6.08
N ILE A 249 5.00 -4.00 7.12
CA ILE A 249 4.19 -4.21 8.33
C ILE A 249 5.04 -4.04 9.59
N TYR A 250 4.41 -3.68 10.72
CA TYR A 250 5.09 -3.53 12.00
C TYR A 250 5.98 -4.73 12.32
N GLY A 251 7.26 -4.45 12.56
CA GLY A 251 8.32 -5.45 12.57
C GLY A 251 8.73 -5.94 13.95
N CYS A 252 8.02 -5.56 15.02
CA CYS A 252 8.43 -5.85 16.38
C CYS A 252 7.41 -6.69 17.14
N ARG A 253 7.91 -7.55 18.02
CA ARG A 253 7.10 -8.39 18.90
C ARG A 253 6.34 -7.55 19.90
N SER A 254 5.09 -7.90 20.16
CA SER A 254 4.25 -7.22 21.16
C SER A 254 4.71 -7.44 22.60
N ASP A 255 5.42 -8.54 22.90
CA ASP A 255 5.84 -8.91 24.25
C ASP A 255 7.08 -8.15 24.77
N ASN A 256 8.03 -7.82 23.88
CA ASN A 256 9.32 -7.26 24.27
C ASN A 256 9.88 -6.18 23.32
N GLY A 257 9.16 -5.85 22.25
CA GLY A 257 9.56 -4.80 21.31
C GLY A 257 10.82 -5.11 20.48
N ARG A 258 11.36 -6.33 20.54
CA ARG A 258 12.45 -6.80 19.66
C ARG A 258 11.89 -7.09 18.26
N ILE A 259 12.78 -7.13 17.28
CA ILE A 259 12.40 -7.47 15.90
C ILE A 259 11.80 -8.88 15.85
N LEU A 260 10.76 -9.06 15.03
CA LEU A 260 10.13 -10.35 14.79
C LEU A 260 11.15 -11.31 14.16
N GLY A 261 11.32 -12.47 14.80
CA GLY A 261 12.07 -13.60 14.26
C GLY A 261 11.17 -14.58 13.50
N PRO A 262 11.72 -15.72 13.08
CA PRO A 262 10.94 -16.81 12.49
C PRO A 262 9.78 -17.21 13.39
N LEU A 263 8.62 -17.49 12.78
CA LEU A 263 7.44 -17.98 13.49
C LEU A 263 7.80 -19.31 14.17
N SER A 264 7.62 -19.38 15.49
CA SER A 264 7.93 -20.61 16.21
C SER A 264 6.81 -21.63 16.02
N ASN A 265 7.16 -22.91 16.02
CA ASN A 265 6.19 -24.02 15.96
C ASN A 265 5.39 -24.19 17.27
N HIS A 266 5.61 -23.32 18.27
CA HIS A 266 4.83 -23.36 19.50
C HIS A 266 3.40 -22.87 19.21
N VAL A 267 2.42 -23.60 19.77
CA VAL A 267 0.98 -23.41 19.54
C VAL A 267 0.53 -21.96 19.86
N ASP A 268 1.26 -21.26 20.73
CA ASP A 268 0.96 -19.89 21.17
C ASP A 268 1.68 -18.78 20.35
N SER A 269 2.49 -19.13 19.35
CA SER A 269 3.18 -18.13 18.53
C SER A 269 2.21 -17.48 17.55
N SER A 270 1.69 -16.30 17.91
CA SER A 270 0.77 -15.49 17.10
C SER A 270 1.49 -14.50 16.16
N GLU A 271 2.78 -14.28 16.35
CA GLU A 271 3.60 -13.32 15.61
C GLU A 271 4.93 -13.95 15.16
N GLY A 272 5.43 -13.55 14.00
CA GLY A 272 6.71 -14.01 13.45
C GLY A 272 6.78 -13.91 11.94
N THR A 273 7.85 -14.46 11.38
CA THR A 273 8.10 -14.47 9.94
C THR A 273 8.14 -15.90 9.38
N VAL A 274 7.66 -16.07 8.16
CA VAL A 274 7.72 -17.32 7.40
C VAL A 274 8.16 -16.99 5.98
N HIS A 275 9.12 -17.73 5.44
CA HIS A 275 9.46 -17.61 4.02
C HIS A 275 10.00 -18.94 3.49
N ASP A 276 9.83 -19.14 2.19
CA ASP A 276 10.27 -20.33 1.46
C ASP A 276 10.77 -19.94 0.05
N MET A 277 10.94 -20.90 -0.84
CA MET A 277 11.46 -20.68 -2.20
C MET A 277 10.52 -19.90 -3.14
N ARG A 278 9.28 -19.61 -2.73
CA ARG A 278 8.25 -18.92 -3.53
C ARG A 278 7.36 -17.99 -2.72
N SER A 279 7.50 -17.90 -1.41
CA SER A 279 6.62 -17.06 -0.60
C SER A 279 7.30 -16.45 0.62
N ALA A 280 6.79 -15.33 1.09
CA ALA A 280 7.19 -14.66 2.31
C ALA A 280 5.96 -14.08 3.02
N LEU A 281 5.89 -14.21 4.33
CA LEU A 281 4.79 -13.79 5.19
C LEU A 281 5.36 -13.23 6.50
N VAL A 282 4.78 -12.12 6.96
CA VAL A 282 5.02 -11.56 8.30
C VAL A 282 3.69 -11.43 9.01
N VAL A 283 3.61 -11.99 10.22
CA VAL A 283 2.47 -11.86 11.13
C VAL A 283 2.91 -11.05 12.34
N SER A 284 2.14 -10.01 12.65
CA SER A 284 2.42 -9.07 13.74
C SER A 284 1.14 -8.74 14.50
N SER A 285 1.30 -7.98 15.59
CA SER A 285 0.20 -7.40 16.34
C SER A 285 -0.77 -6.58 15.48
N VAL A 286 -0.32 -5.96 14.39
CA VAL A 286 -1.16 -5.08 13.55
C VAL A 286 -1.75 -5.76 12.31
N GLY A 287 -1.40 -7.03 12.04
CA GLY A 287 -1.88 -7.70 10.84
C GLY A 287 -1.02 -8.86 10.37
N ALA A 288 -1.38 -9.42 9.24
CA ALA A 288 -0.56 -10.34 8.46
C ALA A 288 -0.41 -9.79 7.04
N VAL A 289 0.83 -9.77 6.53
CA VAL A 289 1.11 -9.37 5.15
C VAL A 289 2.06 -10.37 4.53
N GLY A 290 1.77 -10.80 3.30
CA GLY A 290 2.62 -11.72 2.59
C GLY A 290 2.55 -11.57 1.08
N ILE A 291 3.48 -12.25 0.40
CA ILE A 291 3.61 -12.30 -1.05
C ILE A 291 4.00 -13.72 -1.47
N ALA A 292 3.41 -14.21 -2.56
CA ALA A 292 3.71 -15.53 -3.11
C ALA A 292 3.78 -15.50 -4.65
N GLU A 293 4.77 -16.18 -5.22
CA GLU A 293 4.86 -16.43 -6.66
C GLU A 293 3.89 -17.55 -7.04
N LEU A 294 3.03 -17.28 -8.01
CA LEU A 294 1.98 -18.20 -8.46
C LEU A 294 2.45 -19.15 -9.57
N GLN A 295 3.53 -18.84 -10.28
CA GLN A 295 4.07 -19.72 -11.31
C GLN A 295 4.89 -20.86 -10.68
N SER A 296 4.47 -22.09 -10.93
CA SER A 296 5.14 -23.29 -10.39
C SER A 296 6.57 -23.47 -10.92
N GLY A 297 6.84 -23.01 -12.14
CA GLY A 297 8.13 -23.15 -12.83
C GLY A 297 9.15 -22.05 -12.54
N ILE A 298 8.81 -21.03 -11.76
CA ILE A 298 9.71 -19.92 -11.46
C ILE A 298 10.09 -19.92 -9.98
N ALA A 299 11.39 -19.97 -9.71
CA ALA A 299 11.95 -19.87 -8.38
C ALA A 299 12.23 -18.40 -8.03
N ARG A 300 11.26 -17.72 -7.43
CA ARG A 300 11.47 -16.41 -6.80
C ARG A 300 11.52 -16.56 -5.30
N THR A 301 12.73 -16.64 -4.75
CA THR A 301 12.98 -16.92 -3.34
C THR A 301 12.33 -15.86 -2.46
N GLY A 302 11.51 -16.31 -1.51
CA GLY A 302 10.94 -15.46 -0.47
C GLY A 302 12.02 -15.03 0.53
N ARG A 303 11.97 -13.74 0.90
CA ARG A 303 12.82 -13.15 1.92
C ARG A 303 12.08 -12.10 2.73
N ILE A 304 12.62 -11.78 3.90
CA ILE A 304 12.15 -10.67 4.73
C ILE A 304 13.20 -9.56 4.68
N VAL A 305 12.84 -8.41 4.11
CA VAL A 305 13.69 -7.22 4.12
C VAL A 305 13.47 -6.48 5.44
N PHE A 306 14.57 -6.22 6.14
CA PHE A 306 14.58 -5.46 7.39
C PHE A 306 14.70 -3.99 7.02
N ALA A 307 13.57 -3.37 6.69
CA ALA A 307 13.56 -1.99 6.24
C ALA A 307 14.17 -1.08 7.31
N ASP A 308 14.97 -0.11 6.87
CA ASP A 308 15.62 0.83 7.75
C ASP A 308 14.59 1.53 8.65
N PRO A 309 14.98 1.86 9.90
CA PRO A 309 14.12 2.61 10.78
C PRO A 309 13.63 3.90 10.13
N ASN A 310 12.37 4.23 10.39
CA ASN A 310 11.70 5.41 9.88
C ASN A 310 11.43 5.45 8.37
N SER A 311 11.56 4.33 7.66
CA SER A 311 11.12 4.25 6.25
C SER A 311 9.58 4.31 6.10
N ASN A 312 8.80 3.63 6.95
CA ASN A 312 7.34 3.55 6.84
C ASN A 312 6.59 4.69 7.55
N LEU A 313 5.55 5.24 6.94
CA LEU A 313 4.82 6.38 7.52
C LEU A 313 3.98 6.07 8.76
N LEU A 314 3.59 4.82 9.01
CA LEU A 314 2.79 4.41 10.18
C LEU A 314 3.65 3.86 11.32
N HIS A 315 4.76 3.22 10.99
CA HIS A 315 5.55 2.45 11.94
C HIS A 315 7.05 2.70 11.77
N GLY A 316 7.73 3.15 12.83
CA GLY A 316 9.17 3.43 12.79
C GLY A 316 10.06 2.20 12.57
N ARG A 317 9.55 0.97 12.73
CA ARG A 317 10.28 -0.29 12.49
C ARG A 317 9.36 -1.28 11.77
N THR A 318 9.71 -1.63 10.53
CA THR A 318 8.90 -2.51 9.69
C THR A 318 9.71 -3.64 9.07
N LEU A 319 9.01 -4.72 8.75
CA LEU A 319 9.53 -5.80 7.93
C LEU A 319 8.75 -5.82 6.60
N LEU A 320 9.45 -6.15 5.52
CA LEU A 320 8.88 -6.20 4.18
C LEU A 320 9.03 -7.61 3.59
N PRO A 321 7.96 -8.42 3.60
CA PRO A 321 7.92 -9.67 2.84
C PRO A 321 8.17 -9.38 1.36
N SER A 322 9.14 -10.08 0.77
CA SER A 322 9.57 -9.84 -0.61
C SER A 322 9.88 -11.13 -1.36
N LEU A 323 9.77 -11.08 -2.70
CA LEU A 323 10.25 -12.13 -3.61
C LEU A 323 11.48 -11.66 -4.37
N ALA A 324 12.46 -12.55 -4.55
CA ALA A 324 13.75 -12.25 -5.17
C ALA A 324 14.12 -13.24 -6.27
N MET A 325 14.68 -12.74 -7.36
CA MET A 325 15.21 -13.57 -8.45
C MET A 325 16.28 -12.80 -9.24
N ASN A 326 17.26 -13.51 -9.77
CA ASN A 326 18.20 -12.97 -10.75
C ASN A 326 17.68 -13.24 -12.17
N VAL A 327 17.75 -12.23 -13.03
CA VAL A 327 17.38 -12.30 -14.45
C VAL A 327 18.65 -12.14 -15.28
N VAL A 328 18.80 -12.98 -16.30
CA VAL A 328 19.95 -12.93 -17.21
C VAL A 328 19.61 -12.08 -18.45
N PRO A 329 20.61 -11.46 -19.11
CA PRO A 329 20.42 -10.69 -20.33
C PRO A 329 19.74 -11.49 -21.44
N GLY A 330 18.97 -10.80 -22.29
CA GLY A 330 18.38 -11.37 -23.51
C GLY A 330 17.17 -12.26 -23.25
N GLN A 331 16.69 -12.33 -22.01
CA GLN A 331 15.48 -13.06 -21.65
C GLN A 331 14.28 -12.13 -21.49
N GLU A 332 13.13 -12.68 -21.85
CA GLU A 332 11.83 -12.20 -21.43
C GLU A 332 11.33 -13.12 -20.31
N CYS A 333 10.97 -12.54 -19.17
CA CYS A 333 10.44 -13.29 -18.05
C CYS A 333 9.13 -12.67 -17.55
N TRP A 334 8.25 -13.55 -17.09
CA TRP A 334 7.02 -13.16 -16.41
C TRP A 334 7.15 -13.44 -14.92
N PHE A 335 6.72 -12.50 -14.10
CA PHE A 335 6.53 -12.67 -12.66
C PHE A 335 5.04 -12.54 -12.35
N VAL A 336 4.48 -13.43 -11.54
CA VAL A 336 3.05 -13.36 -11.18
C VAL A 336 2.93 -13.57 -9.67
N SER A 337 2.79 -12.45 -8.96
CA SER A 337 2.74 -12.41 -7.51
C SER A 337 1.31 -12.23 -7.01
N ALA A 338 0.94 -13.01 -5.99
CA ALA A 338 -0.22 -12.75 -5.15
C ALA A 338 0.22 -12.06 -3.86
N VAL A 339 -0.42 -10.94 -3.51
CA VAL A 339 -0.13 -10.19 -2.28
C VAL A 339 -1.31 -10.30 -1.34
N CYS A 340 -1.07 -10.86 -0.15
CA CYS A 340 -2.04 -10.97 0.93
C CYS A 340 -1.85 -9.84 1.92
N ALA A 341 -2.95 -9.23 2.36
CA ALA A 341 -2.93 -8.23 3.41
C ALA A 341 -4.17 -8.39 4.30
N LEU A 342 -3.96 -8.56 5.60
CA LEU A 342 -5.01 -8.75 6.59
C LEU A 342 -4.71 -7.87 7.82
N PRO A 343 -5.28 -6.66 7.94
CA PRO A 343 -5.14 -5.81 9.11
C PRO A 343 -5.74 -6.44 10.38
N ASP A 344 -5.28 -6.02 11.56
CA ASP A 344 -5.94 -6.42 12.81
C ASP A 344 -7.31 -5.76 12.96
N GLN A 345 -8.37 -6.55 12.95
CA GLN A 345 -9.69 -6.14 13.40
C GLN A 345 -10.07 -6.97 14.64
N ASN A 346 -9.62 -6.53 15.82
CA ASN A 346 -9.97 -7.10 17.13
C ASN A 346 -9.44 -8.52 17.45
N ARG A 347 -8.20 -8.85 17.05
CA ARG A 347 -7.47 -10.07 17.49
C ARG A 347 -8.12 -11.43 17.17
N GLN A 348 -9.21 -11.47 16.40
CA GLN A 348 -9.75 -12.71 15.85
C GLN A 348 -9.09 -12.95 14.50
N ARG A 349 -8.14 -13.89 14.39
CA ARG A 349 -7.54 -14.19 13.09
C ARG A 349 -7.35 -15.66 12.81
N ASP A 350 -7.97 -16.08 11.72
CA ASP A 350 -7.54 -17.23 10.94
C ASP A 350 -6.69 -16.75 9.75
N TRP A 351 -5.59 -16.05 10.04
CA TRP A 351 -4.64 -15.63 9.00
C TRP A 351 -4.05 -16.85 8.27
N ARG A 352 -4.04 -18.02 8.91
CA ARG A 352 -3.58 -19.29 8.34
C ARG A 352 -4.49 -19.72 7.19
N SER A 353 -5.79 -19.79 7.41
CA SER A 353 -6.76 -20.13 6.36
C SER A 353 -6.72 -19.15 5.19
N VAL A 354 -6.65 -17.84 5.47
CA VAL A 354 -6.51 -16.82 4.41
C VAL A 354 -5.22 -17.01 3.62
N TRP A 355 -4.10 -17.30 4.29
CA TRP A 355 -2.79 -17.51 3.65
C TRP A 355 -2.71 -18.80 2.83
N GLU A 356 -3.41 -19.85 3.25
CA GLU A 356 -3.48 -21.15 2.56
C GLU A 356 -4.33 -21.07 1.30
N GLN A 357 -5.34 -20.20 1.26
CA GLN A 357 -6.21 -19.95 0.11
C GLN A 357 -5.56 -18.98 -0.90
N LYS A 358 -4.40 -19.36 -1.44
CA LYS A 358 -3.74 -18.56 -2.48
C LYS A 358 -4.58 -18.56 -3.77
N PRO A 359 -4.78 -17.40 -4.41
CA PRO A 359 -5.46 -17.32 -5.70
C PRO A 359 -4.66 -18.05 -6.80
N THR A 360 -5.35 -18.40 -7.88
CA THR A 360 -4.73 -18.98 -9.09
C THR A 360 -4.53 -17.90 -10.16
N ILE A 361 -3.64 -18.16 -11.12
CA ILE A 361 -3.42 -17.26 -12.26
C ILE A 361 -4.69 -17.25 -13.14
N PRO A 362 -5.33 -16.09 -13.39
CA PRO A 362 -6.51 -16.03 -14.25
C PRO A 362 -6.23 -16.57 -15.66
N GLY A 363 -7.19 -17.28 -16.25
CA GLY A 363 -6.99 -17.95 -17.55
C GLY A 363 -6.62 -16.99 -18.69
N TRP A 364 -7.11 -15.76 -18.68
CA TRP A 364 -6.74 -14.74 -19.67
C TRP A 364 -5.28 -14.30 -19.52
N LEU A 365 -4.75 -14.23 -18.29
CA LEU A 365 -3.37 -13.87 -18.02
C LEU A 365 -2.44 -15.01 -18.44
N ALA A 366 -2.83 -16.26 -18.12
CA ALA A 366 -2.09 -17.44 -18.57
C ALA A 366 -1.96 -17.49 -20.11
N LYS A 367 -3.03 -17.16 -20.86
CA LYS A 367 -2.98 -17.05 -22.32
C LYS A 367 -2.06 -15.90 -22.79
N ARG A 368 -2.10 -14.75 -22.10
CA ARG A 368 -1.23 -13.60 -22.43
C ARG A 368 0.25 -13.91 -22.21
N MET A 369 0.59 -14.75 -21.24
CA MET A 369 1.97 -15.15 -20.98
C MET A 369 2.54 -16.14 -22.01
N GLN A 370 1.68 -16.78 -22.81
CA GLN A 370 2.08 -17.71 -23.87
C GLN A 370 2.32 -17.02 -25.22
N ASN A 371 1.83 -15.79 -25.37
CA ASN A 371 1.98 -14.92 -26.55
C ASN A 371 3.10 -13.91 -26.34
#